data_AF-A0A3D2RDF7-F1
#
_entry.id   AF-A0A3D2RDF7-F1
#
_cell.length_a   1.000
_cell.length_b   1.000
_cell.length_c   1.000
_cell.angle_alpha   90.00
_cell.angle_beta   90.00
_cell.angle_gamma   90.00
#
_symmetry.space_group_name_H-M   'P 1'
#
loop_
_entity.id
_entity.type
_entity.pdbx_description
1 polymer ?
#
loop_
_entity_poly.entity_id
_entity_poly.type
_entity_poly.pdbx_seq_one_letter_code
_entity_poly.pdbx_strand_id
1 'polypeptide(L)'
;VKRRSFADGSYEGEWETELSAGSNGWIAVRCNGLARDSYNQAVYAHTSPVYLQNGKVNANQKRDAGYFLKSIDQSKEWVQHTGRYTSDDQREAVLELFEKGRKEYEKLEKKG
;
A
#
# COMPACT_ATOMS: atom_id res chain seq x y z
N VAL A 1 -0.39 14.13 8.81
CA VAL A 1 1.03 13.76 8.54
C VAL A 1 1.91 14.76 9.27
N LYS A 2 2.88 14.31 10.07
CA LYS A 2 3.86 15.20 10.72
C LYS A 2 5.06 15.44 9.80
N ARG A 3 5.70 16.60 9.89
CA ARG A 3 6.87 16.97 9.07
C ARG A 3 7.87 17.79 9.88
N ARG A 4 9.16 17.60 9.60
CA ARG A 4 10.27 18.43 10.06
C ARG A 4 11.12 18.87 8.86
N SER A 5 11.59 20.10 8.88
CA SER A 5 12.60 20.60 7.93
C SER A 5 13.96 20.66 8.61
N PHE A 6 15.00 20.32 7.86
CA PHE A 6 16.40 20.49 8.25
C PHE A 6 17.00 21.63 7.43
N ALA A 7 18.16 22.15 7.85
CA ALA A 7 18.82 23.24 7.12
C ALA A 7 19.22 22.79 5.71
N ASP A 8 19.21 23.71 4.75
CA ASP A 8 19.64 23.41 3.38
C ASP A 8 21.11 22.92 3.36
N GLY A 9 21.36 21.86 2.61
CA GLY A 9 22.67 21.19 2.57
C GLY A 9 22.94 20.23 3.73
N SER A 10 21.95 19.93 4.58
CA SER A 10 22.08 18.88 5.60
C SER A 10 22.09 17.49 4.94
N TYR A 11 23.06 16.66 5.31
CA TYR A 11 23.18 15.26 4.86
C TYR A 11 22.80 14.25 5.96
N GLU A 12 22.57 14.75 7.18
CA GLU A 12 22.17 13.99 8.35
C GLU A 12 21.09 14.76 9.12
N GLY A 13 20.37 14.05 9.99
CA GLY A 13 19.36 14.66 10.84
C GLY A 13 18.70 13.64 11.74
N GLU A 14 18.38 14.06 12.95
CA GLU A 14 17.64 13.26 13.92
C GLU A 14 16.28 13.91 14.20
N TRP A 15 15.24 13.10 14.27
CA TRP A 15 13.91 13.56 14.60
C TRP A 15 13.14 12.51 15.37
N GLU A 16 12.72 12.89 16.57
CA GLU A 16 11.79 12.14 17.38
C GLU A 16 10.44 12.84 17.43
N THR A 17 9.36 12.07 17.38
CA THR A 17 8.01 12.59 17.60
C THR A 17 7.08 11.50 18.08
N GLU A 18 6.17 11.87 18.97
CA GLU A 18 5.12 10.96 19.43
C GLU A 18 3.96 10.92 18.43
N LEU A 19 3.41 9.74 18.18
CA LEU A 19 2.25 9.54 17.32
C LEU A 19 1.20 8.71 18.06
N SER A 20 -0.02 9.23 18.18
CA SER A 20 -1.14 8.47 18.68
C SER A 20 -1.80 7.69 17.53
N ALA A 21 -1.78 6.36 17.61
CA ALA A 21 -2.49 5.50 16.66
C ALA A 21 -3.95 5.32 17.09
N GLY A 22 -4.88 5.94 16.36
CA GLY A 22 -6.32 5.82 16.64
C GLY A 22 -6.93 4.48 16.22
N SER A 23 -6.28 3.76 15.30
CA SER A 23 -6.70 2.46 14.78
C SER A 23 -5.49 1.65 14.29
N ASN A 24 -5.74 0.40 13.91
CA ASN A 24 -4.81 -0.40 13.13
C ASN A 24 -4.39 0.36 11.85
N GLY A 25 -3.16 0.13 11.42
CA GLY A 25 -2.60 0.79 10.24
C GLY A 25 -1.10 0.54 10.10
N TRP A 26 -0.40 1.48 9.48
CA TRP A 26 1.05 1.44 9.36
C TRP A 26 1.61 2.87 9.37
N ILE A 27 2.88 2.97 9.72
CA ILE A 27 3.66 4.22 9.66
C ILE A 27 4.90 3.97 8.82
N ALA A 28 5.35 5.00 8.10
CA ALA A 28 6.67 5.01 7.48
C ALA A 28 7.21 6.44 7.47
N VAL A 29 8.53 6.54 7.41
CA VAL A 29 9.22 7.82 7.35
C VAL A 29 9.73 8.05 5.94
N ARG A 30 9.55 9.28 5.46
CA ARG A 30 10.07 9.76 4.18
C ARG A 30 11.02 10.91 4.43
N CYS A 31 12.17 10.88 3.77
CA CYS A 31 13.10 12.01 3.69
C CYS A 31 13.25 12.41 2.23
N ASN A 32 13.17 13.69 1.93
CA ASN A 32 13.30 14.20 0.57
C ASN A 32 14.07 15.53 0.59
N GLY A 33 14.75 15.84 -0.52
CA GLY A 33 15.51 17.06 -0.68
C GLY A 33 15.19 17.80 -1.98
N LEU A 34 16.12 18.68 -2.37
CA LEU A 34 16.03 19.43 -3.63
C LEU A 34 16.41 18.60 -4.86
N ALA A 35 17.05 17.43 -4.66
CA ALA A 35 17.45 16.55 -5.75
C ALA A 35 16.26 16.13 -6.62
N ARG A 36 16.50 16.07 -7.93
CA ARG A 36 15.56 15.63 -8.95
C ARG A 36 16.21 14.56 -9.82
N ASP A 37 15.42 13.61 -10.30
CA ASP A 37 15.88 12.66 -11.30
C ASP A 37 15.89 13.29 -12.71
N SER A 38 16.30 12.52 -13.72
CA SER A 38 16.33 12.94 -15.13
C SER A 38 14.95 13.30 -15.71
N TYR A 39 13.87 12.91 -15.03
CA TYR A 39 12.48 13.22 -15.40
C TYR A 39 11.90 14.35 -14.54
N ASN A 40 12.74 15.06 -13.79
CA ASN A 40 12.36 16.13 -12.88
C ASN A 40 11.41 15.69 -11.74
N GLN A 41 11.44 14.41 -11.36
CA GLN A 41 10.70 13.88 -10.20
C GLN A 41 11.51 14.05 -8.92
N ALA A 42 10.82 14.24 -7.79
CA ALA A 42 11.49 14.39 -6.50
C ALA A 42 12.17 13.08 -6.06
N VAL A 43 13.46 13.17 -5.72
CA VAL A 43 14.19 12.06 -5.12
C VAL A 43 13.92 12.02 -3.62
N TYR A 44 13.56 10.85 -3.11
CA TYR A 44 13.30 10.63 -1.69
C TYR A 44 13.75 9.23 -1.23
N ALA A 45 14.06 9.11 0.05
CA ALA A 45 14.23 7.86 0.76
C ALA A 45 12.97 7.54 1.58
N HIS A 46 12.66 6.26 1.71
CA HIS A 46 11.49 5.77 2.45
C HIS A 46 11.90 4.57 3.30
N THR A 47 11.45 4.49 4.55
CA THR A 47 11.65 3.29 5.39
C THR A 47 10.70 2.17 4.99
N SER A 48 10.99 0.92 5.33
CA SER A 48 9.93 -0.11 5.32
C SER A 48 8.76 0.33 6.22
N PRO A 49 7.51 0.02 5.87
CA PRO A 49 6.37 0.33 6.73
C PRO A 49 6.44 -0.48 8.02
N VAL A 50 6.14 0.16 9.14
CA VAL A 50 5.93 -0.50 10.43
C VAL A 50 4.42 -0.62 10.64
N TYR A 51 3.93 -1.86 10.73
CA TYR A 51 2.52 -2.15 10.93
C TYR A 51 2.14 -2.03 12.41
N LEU A 52 1.01 -1.38 12.67
CA LEU A 52 0.49 -1.12 14.00
C LEU A 52 -0.83 -1.86 14.17
N GLN A 53 -0.93 -2.70 15.21
CA GLN A 53 -2.17 -3.31 15.65
C GLN A 53 -2.46 -2.84 17.08
N ASN A 54 -3.52 -2.06 17.24
CA ASN A 54 -3.97 -1.54 18.53
C ASN A 54 -5.36 -2.05 18.93
N GLY A 55 -5.88 -3.05 18.20
CA GLY A 55 -7.19 -3.66 18.44
C GLY A 55 -8.39 -2.84 17.92
N LYS A 56 -8.17 -1.60 17.47
CA LYS A 56 -9.24 -0.75 16.94
C LYS A 56 -9.23 -0.81 15.41
N VAL A 57 -10.35 -1.24 14.82
CA VAL A 57 -10.50 -1.33 13.36
C VAL A 57 -10.45 0.08 12.75
N ASN A 58 -9.76 0.21 11.61
CA ASN A 58 -9.72 1.48 10.88
C ASN A 58 -11.08 1.73 10.21
N ALA A 59 -11.66 2.92 10.40
CA ALA A 59 -12.98 3.27 9.86
C ALA A 59 -13.04 3.18 8.31
N ASN A 60 -11.91 3.29 7.62
CA ASN A 60 -11.84 3.17 6.17
C ASN A 60 -11.71 1.70 5.69
N GLN A 61 -11.42 0.74 6.58
CA GLN A 61 -11.10 -0.64 6.21
C GLN A 61 -12.17 -1.27 5.31
N LYS A 62 -13.45 -1.09 5.65
CA LYS A 62 -14.56 -1.65 4.87
C LYS A 62 -14.65 -1.07 3.46
N ARG A 63 -14.62 0.26 3.36
CA ARG A 63 -14.66 0.97 2.08
C ARG A 63 -13.48 0.59 1.20
N ASP A 64 -12.28 0.58 1.78
CA ASP A 64 -11.05 0.30 1.05
C ASP A 64 -11.01 -1.18 0.63
N ALA A 65 -11.51 -2.10 1.46
CA ALA A 65 -11.68 -3.50 1.08
C ALA A 65 -12.65 -3.67 -0.11
N GLY A 66 -13.78 -2.97 -0.12
CA GLY A 66 -14.72 -2.97 -1.26
C GLY A 66 -14.08 -2.43 -2.55
N TYR A 67 -13.25 -1.40 -2.45
CA TYR A 67 -12.46 -0.90 -3.59
C TYR A 67 -11.55 -2.00 -4.16
N PHE A 68 -10.79 -2.68 -3.31
CA PHE A 68 -9.89 -3.75 -3.76
C PHE A 68 -10.64 -4.98 -4.29
N LEU A 69 -11.78 -5.35 -3.72
CA LEU A 69 -12.63 -6.42 -4.26
C LEU A 69 -13.03 -6.12 -5.71
N LYS A 70 -13.51 -4.90 -5.98
CA LYS A 70 -13.84 -4.47 -7.34
C LYS A 70 -12.63 -4.52 -8.27
N SER A 71 -11.47 -4.05 -7.85
CA SER A 71 -10.24 -4.10 -8.65
C SER A 71 -9.77 -5.53 -8.92
N ILE A 72 -9.92 -6.44 -7.95
CA ILE A 72 -9.61 -7.87 -8.11
C ILE A 72 -10.54 -8.49 -9.15
N ASP A 73 -11.85 -8.23 -9.06
CA ASP A 73 -12.83 -8.76 -10.01
C ASP A 73 -12.55 -8.28 -11.44
N GLN A 74 -12.27 -6.99 -11.63
CA GLN A 74 -11.83 -6.43 -12.92
C GLN A 74 -10.51 -7.04 -13.43
N SER A 75 -9.56 -7.30 -12.53
CA SER A 75 -8.29 -7.93 -12.91
C SER A 75 -8.49 -9.36 -13.36
N LYS A 76 -9.38 -10.12 -12.69
CA LYS A 76 -9.74 -11.49 -13.10
C LYS A 76 -10.39 -11.52 -14.48
N GLU A 77 -11.33 -10.62 -14.77
CA GLU A 77 -11.93 -10.48 -16.11
C GLU A 77 -10.86 -10.20 -17.17
N TRP A 78 -9.90 -9.30 -16.88
CA TRP A 78 -8.80 -9.01 -17.78
C TRP A 78 -7.89 -10.22 -18.02
N VAL A 79 -7.52 -10.96 -16.96
CA VAL A 79 -6.72 -12.19 -17.05
C VAL A 79 -7.42 -13.24 -17.91
N GLN A 80 -8.73 -13.37 -17.78
CA GLN A 80 -9.52 -14.34 -18.54
C GLN A 80 -9.63 -14.00 -20.03
N HIS A 81 -9.82 -12.73 -20.37
CA HIS A 81 -10.23 -12.33 -21.72
C HIS A 81 -9.17 -11.59 -22.53
N THR A 82 -8.17 -10.99 -21.87
CA THR A 82 -7.19 -10.10 -22.51
C THR A 82 -5.75 -10.54 -22.30
N GLY A 83 -5.43 -11.09 -21.12
CA GLY A 83 -4.07 -11.47 -20.75
C GLY A 83 -3.47 -12.53 -21.68
N ARG A 84 -2.20 -12.34 -22.06
CA ARG A 84 -1.44 -13.31 -22.86
C ARG A 84 -0.61 -14.19 -21.92
N TYR A 85 -0.77 -15.50 -22.05
CA TYR A 85 -0.09 -16.49 -21.22
C TYR A 85 0.57 -17.55 -22.11
N THR A 86 1.68 -18.11 -21.63
CA THR A 86 2.40 -19.19 -22.33
C THR A 86 1.60 -20.49 -22.33
N SER A 87 0.79 -20.72 -21.29
CA SER A 87 -0.11 -21.86 -21.18
C SER A 87 -1.36 -21.52 -20.37
N ASP A 88 -2.36 -22.38 -20.48
CA ASP A 88 -3.59 -22.28 -19.68
C ASP A 88 -3.32 -22.48 -18.19
N ASP A 89 -2.39 -23.38 -17.83
CA ASP A 89 -2.00 -23.62 -16.43
C ASP A 89 -1.41 -22.35 -15.78
N GLN A 90 -0.62 -21.57 -16.52
CA GLN A 90 -0.10 -20.30 -16.02
C GLN A 90 -1.21 -19.27 -15.78
N ARG A 91 -2.19 -19.21 -16.69
CA ARG A 91 -3.36 -18.34 -16.52
C ARG A 91 -4.16 -18.75 -15.29
N GLU A 92 -4.41 -20.05 -15.11
CA GLU A 92 -5.15 -20.57 -13.97
C GLU A 92 -4.44 -20.30 -12.63
N ALA A 93 -3.12 -20.49 -12.58
CA ALA A 93 -2.33 -20.17 -11.38
C ALA A 93 -2.44 -18.69 -10.98
N VAL A 94 -2.51 -17.78 -11.96
CA VAL A 94 -2.74 -16.35 -11.71
C VAL A 94 -4.17 -16.10 -11.20
N LEU A 95 -5.18 -16.74 -11.79
CA LEU A 95 -6.57 -16.63 -11.33
C LEU A 95 -6.74 -17.15 -9.90
N GLU A 96 -6.08 -18.25 -9.55
CA GLU A 96 -6.08 -18.82 -8.20
C GLU A 96 -5.47 -17.84 -7.18
N LEU A 97 -4.39 -17.15 -7.54
CA LEU A 97 -3.78 -16.12 -6.69
C LEU A 97 -4.74 -14.95 -6.43
N PHE A 98 -5.42 -14.46 -7.48
CA PHE A 98 -6.44 -13.43 -7.31
C PHE A 98 -7.59 -13.90 -6.41
N GLU A 99 -8.03 -15.14 -6.56
CA GLU A 99 -9.10 -15.72 -5.74
C GLU A 99 -8.71 -15.83 -4.26
N LYS A 100 -7.46 -16.22 -3.96
CA LYS A 100 -6.92 -16.21 -2.59
C LYS A 100 -6.94 -14.79 -2.00
N GLY A 101 -6.48 -13.80 -2.76
CA GLY A 101 -6.53 -12.40 -2.34
C GLY A 101 -7.95 -11.91 -2.09
N ARG A 102 -8.89 -12.24 -3.00
CA ARG A 102 -10.30 -11.87 -2.90
C ARG A 102 -10.92 -12.30 -1.58
N LYS A 103 -10.73 -13.57 -1.19
CA LYS A 103 -11.24 -14.13 0.07
C LYS A 103 -10.74 -13.39 1.30
N GLU A 104 -9.50 -12.88 1.29
CA GLU A 104 -9.00 -12.09 2.42
C GLU A 104 -9.67 -10.71 2.50
N TYR A 105 -9.88 -10.03 1.36
CA TYR A 105 -10.58 -8.74 1.35
C TYR A 105 -12.07 -8.85 1.70
N GLU A 106 -12.75 -9.95 1.35
CA GLU A 106 -14.14 -10.18 1.78
C GLU A 106 -14.27 -10.25 3.30
N LYS A 107 -13.29 -10.86 3.99
CA LYS A 107 -13.27 -10.89 5.46
C LYS A 107 -13.12 -9.48 6.03
N LEU A 108 -12.33 -8.62 5.39
CA LEU A 108 -12.09 -7.25 5.84
C LEU A 108 -13.32 -6.36 5.63
N GLU A 109 -14.07 -6.55 4.55
CA GLU A 109 -15.31 -5.83 4.26
C GLU A 109 -16.44 -6.18 5.26
N LYS A 110 -16.55 -7.47 5.61
CA LYS A 110 -17.57 -7.95 6.57
C LYS A 110 -17.27 -7.59 8.03
N LYS A 111 -16.00 -7.33 8.36
CA LYS A 111 -15.54 -7.01 9.73
C LYS A 111 -15.66 -5.53 10.11
N GLY A 112 -16.20 -4.68 9.22
CA GLY A 112 -16.38 -3.23 9.46
C GLY A 112 -17.83 -2.82 9.67
#